data_AF-A0A660ZAC3-F1
#
_entry.id   AF-A0A660ZAC3-F1
#
_cell.length_a   1.000
_cell.length_b   1.000
_cell.length_c   1.000
_cell.angle_alpha   90.00
_cell.angle_beta   90.00
_cell.angle_gamma   90.00
#
_symmetry.space_group_name_H-M   'P 1'
#
loop_
_entity.id
_entity.type
_entity.pdbx_description
1 polymer ?
#
loop_
_entity_poly.entity_id
_entity_poly.type
_entity_poly.pdbx_seq_one_letter_code
_entity_poly.pdbx_strand_id
1 'polypeptide(L)'
;FGESPDEPVLTIEDLLPHLARKAQYGKKIEEAIPGEKLNLIVGSIPLPDKEMKDRVKLAILKLLNDKYGIVEEDFISAEIEIVPAGPARDVGFDSSMVGGYGHDDRICAYTSLRAVLDVQNPKWTVIALFFDKEEIGSDGNTGAQSHFVEYVIAKLFELQGKGDYFKVVDALNHSEAISADVSAALDPDWKEVHEAKNAAKLGYGLPVTKYTGRGGKYTANDAHAEFVAKIRRIFNQAGVVWQPAELGKVDEGGGGTVAKYLAKFGMDVIDAGPALLSMHSPFEIASKADLWMAYKGYKAFFEAE
;
A
#
# COMPACT_ATOMS: atom_id res chain seq x y z
N PHE A 1 9.01 -9.00 -19.28
CA PHE A 1 8.21 -8.18 -20.21
C PHE A 1 7.98 -6.86 -19.51
N GLY A 2 8.34 -5.73 -20.13
CA GLY A 2 8.07 -4.39 -19.63
C GLY A 2 8.98 -3.85 -18.51
N GLU A 3 9.96 -4.62 -18.02
CA GLU A 3 10.86 -4.15 -16.95
C GLU A 3 12.11 -3.46 -17.54
N SER A 4 12.70 -4.06 -18.57
CA SER A 4 13.85 -3.47 -19.27
C SER A 4 13.40 -2.55 -20.43
N PRO A 5 14.13 -1.48 -20.74
CA PRO A 5 13.76 -0.53 -21.80
C PRO A 5 13.63 -1.13 -23.21
N ASP A 6 14.26 -2.28 -23.43
CA ASP A 6 14.27 -3.04 -24.68
C ASP A 6 13.20 -4.14 -24.75
N GLU A 7 12.50 -4.41 -23.65
CA GLU A 7 11.38 -5.36 -23.65
C GLU A 7 10.08 -4.70 -24.15
N PRO A 8 9.20 -5.47 -24.81
CA PRO A 8 7.88 -4.97 -25.17
C PRO A 8 7.00 -4.84 -23.91
N VAL A 9 6.07 -3.88 -23.97
CA VAL A 9 5.03 -3.65 -22.96
C VAL A 9 3.67 -4.14 -23.45
N LEU A 10 2.75 -4.35 -22.51
CA LEU A 10 1.34 -4.62 -22.80
C LEU A 10 0.53 -3.34 -22.62
N THR A 11 -0.66 -3.28 -23.21
CA THR A 11 -1.57 -2.15 -23.02
C THR A 11 -3.02 -2.63 -22.99
N ILE A 12 -3.83 -1.88 -22.25
CA ILE A 12 -5.29 -1.91 -22.35
C ILE A 12 -5.67 -0.75 -23.26
N GLU A 13 -6.54 -1.00 -24.23
CA GLU A 13 -7.03 0.02 -25.16
C GLU A 13 -8.25 0.76 -24.59
N ASP A 14 -8.31 2.06 -24.82
CA ASP A 14 -9.53 2.84 -24.59
C ASP A 14 -10.21 3.17 -25.92
N LEU A 15 -11.52 3.40 -25.89
CA LEU A 15 -12.29 3.78 -27.06
C LEU A 15 -11.96 5.22 -27.45
N LEU A 16 -11.56 5.39 -28.71
CA LEU A 16 -11.19 6.71 -29.23
C LEU A 16 -12.33 7.74 -29.06
N PRO A 17 -12.00 9.01 -28.76
CA PRO A 17 -12.98 10.02 -28.35
C PRO A 17 -14.07 10.31 -29.38
N HIS A 18 -13.76 10.16 -30.68
CA HIS A 18 -14.71 10.36 -31.78
C HIS A 18 -15.87 9.34 -31.80
N LEU A 19 -15.71 8.18 -31.16
CA LEU A 19 -16.72 7.13 -31.08
C LEU A 19 -17.24 6.91 -29.64
N ALA A 20 -16.62 7.54 -28.64
CA ALA A 20 -16.93 7.37 -27.23
C ALA A 20 -18.24 8.04 -26.75
N ARG A 21 -18.81 8.98 -27.53
CA ARG A 21 -19.92 9.84 -27.10
C ARG A 21 -21.12 9.08 -26.51
N LYS A 22 -21.57 8.01 -27.17
CA LYS A 22 -22.70 7.19 -26.68
C LYS A 22 -22.23 5.99 -25.84
N ALA A 23 -21.04 5.48 -26.11
CA ALA A 23 -20.55 4.26 -25.50
C ALA A 23 -20.00 4.46 -24.08
N GLN A 24 -19.42 5.65 -23.79
CA GLN A 24 -18.76 5.96 -22.52
C GLN A 24 -19.23 7.30 -21.92
N TYR A 25 -19.18 8.43 -22.64
CA TYR A 25 -19.32 9.77 -22.02
C TYR A 25 -20.67 10.09 -21.40
N GLY A 26 -21.74 9.39 -21.83
CA GLY A 26 -23.07 9.55 -21.26
C GLY A 26 -23.32 8.70 -20.01
N LYS A 27 -22.36 7.88 -19.60
CA LYS A 27 -22.49 6.93 -18.49
C LYS A 27 -21.80 7.46 -17.25
N LYS A 28 -22.17 6.91 -16.08
CA LYS A 28 -21.38 7.05 -14.86
C LYS A 28 -20.05 6.34 -15.03
N ILE A 29 -19.02 6.79 -14.31
CA ILE A 29 -17.66 6.22 -14.39
C ILE A 29 -17.67 4.70 -14.15
N GLU A 30 -18.41 4.24 -13.13
CA GLU A 30 -18.59 2.82 -12.77
C GLU A 30 -19.19 1.96 -13.91
N GLU A 31 -19.94 2.58 -14.83
CA GLU A 31 -20.54 1.90 -15.99
C GLU A 31 -19.74 2.12 -17.29
N ALA A 32 -18.86 3.12 -17.32
CA ALA A 32 -18.09 3.50 -18.49
C ALA A 32 -16.85 2.60 -18.68
N ILE A 33 -16.30 2.07 -17.58
CA ILE A 33 -15.08 1.25 -17.57
C ILE A 33 -15.36 -0.09 -16.86
N PRO A 34 -16.06 -1.03 -17.50
CA PRO A 34 -16.31 -2.35 -16.92
C PRO A 34 -15.04 -3.20 -16.90
N GLY A 35 -14.85 -3.98 -15.83
CA GLY A 35 -13.67 -4.83 -15.63
C GLY A 35 -13.45 -5.84 -16.77
N GLU A 36 -14.52 -6.39 -17.34
CA GLU A 36 -14.46 -7.34 -18.46
C GLU A 36 -13.97 -6.71 -19.77
N LYS A 37 -13.80 -5.38 -19.80
CA LYS A 37 -13.22 -4.65 -20.93
C LYS A 37 -11.76 -4.24 -20.71
N LEU A 38 -11.17 -4.56 -19.56
CA LEU A 38 -9.74 -4.38 -19.29
C LEU A 38 -8.89 -5.48 -19.97
N ASN A 39 -9.11 -5.71 -21.26
CA ASN A 39 -8.41 -6.74 -22.04
C ASN A 39 -7.03 -6.25 -22.46
N LEU A 40 -6.03 -7.10 -22.29
CA LEU A 40 -4.66 -6.81 -22.70
C LEU A 40 -4.44 -7.16 -24.16
N ILE A 41 -3.80 -6.25 -24.88
CA ILE A 41 -3.23 -6.55 -26.19
C ILE A 41 -1.92 -7.30 -25.98
N VAL A 42 -1.94 -8.62 -26.20
CA VAL A 42 -0.77 -9.51 -26.04
C VAL A 42 -0.01 -9.79 -27.34
N GLY A 43 -0.59 -9.43 -28.49
CA GLY A 43 0.07 -9.46 -29.79
C GLY A 43 -0.91 -9.61 -30.96
N SER A 44 -0.39 -9.57 -32.18
CA SER A 44 -1.20 -9.46 -33.40
C SER A 44 -0.72 -10.31 -34.58
N ILE A 45 0.46 -10.94 -34.47
CA ILE A 45 1.07 -11.71 -35.57
C ILE A 45 0.52 -13.15 -35.54
N PRO A 46 -0.15 -13.63 -36.60
CA PRO A 46 -0.67 -14.99 -36.65
C PRO A 46 0.38 -16.01 -37.12
N LEU A 47 0.20 -17.28 -36.75
CA LEU A 47 0.90 -18.40 -37.42
C LEU A 47 0.60 -18.43 -38.93
N PRO A 48 1.52 -18.89 -39.79
CA PRO A 48 1.40 -18.76 -41.25
C PRO A 48 0.29 -19.60 -41.88
N ASP A 49 -0.11 -20.71 -41.27
CA ASP A 49 -1.17 -21.59 -41.78
C ASP A 49 -2.54 -20.90 -41.76
N LYS A 50 -3.15 -20.70 -42.94
CA LYS A 50 -4.40 -19.95 -43.10
C LYS A 50 -5.65 -20.73 -42.73
N GLU A 51 -5.59 -22.05 -42.73
CA GLU A 51 -6.75 -22.90 -42.40
C GLU A 51 -6.92 -23.11 -40.89
N MET A 52 -5.86 -22.78 -40.13
CA MET A 52 -5.85 -22.87 -38.67
C MET A 52 -6.74 -21.78 -38.04
N LYS A 53 -7.51 -22.14 -37.01
CA LYS A 53 -8.27 -21.19 -36.17
C LYS A 53 -7.38 -20.62 -35.06
N ASP A 54 -7.75 -19.45 -34.53
CA ASP A 54 -7.07 -18.80 -33.39
C ASP A 54 -5.55 -18.63 -33.57
N ARG A 55 -5.13 -18.36 -34.81
CA ARG A 55 -3.71 -18.31 -35.21
C ARG A 55 -2.86 -17.33 -34.41
N VAL A 56 -3.46 -16.23 -33.94
CA VAL A 56 -2.77 -15.26 -33.08
C VAL A 56 -2.58 -15.84 -31.68
N LYS A 57 -3.63 -16.40 -31.07
CA LYS A 57 -3.55 -17.10 -29.77
C LYS A 57 -2.46 -18.16 -29.78
N LEU A 58 -2.45 -19.03 -30.80
CA LEU A 58 -1.46 -20.10 -30.94
C LEU A 58 -0.03 -19.55 -31.13
N ALA A 59 0.13 -18.43 -31.83
CA ALA A 59 1.43 -17.77 -31.95
C ALA A 59 1.93 -17.25 -30.59
N ILE A 60 1.04 -16.65 -29.78
CA ILE A 60 1.39 -16.18 -28.43
C ILE A 60 1.73 -17.34 -27.49
N LEU A 61 0.91 -18.41 -27.48
CA LEU A 61 1.21 -19.61 -26.71
C LEU A 61 2.55 -20.23 -27.12
N LYS A 62 2.86 -20.25 -28.41
CA LYS A 62 4.18 -20.68 -28.88
C LYS A 62 5.31 -19.80 -28.35
N LEU A 63 5.16 -18.47 -28.36
CA LEU A 63 6.17 -17.55 -27.81
C LEU A 63 6.38 -17.77 -26.32
N LEU A 64 5.30 -17.95 -25.56
CA LEU A 64 5.35 -18.22 -24.12
C LEU A 64 5.99 -19.58 -23.82
N ASN A 65 5.66 -20.61 -24.61
CA ASN A 65 6.28 -21.93 -24.50
C ASN A 65 7.77 -21.90 -24.86
N ASP A 66 8.14 -21.24 -25.96
CA ASP A 66 9.53 -21.13 -26.40
C ASP A 66 10.37 -20.34 -25.37
N LYS A 67 9.81 -19.34 -24.69
CA LYS A 67 10.52 -18.49 -23.71
C LYS A 67 10.57 -19.08 -22.30
N TYR A 68 9.47 -19.66 -21.82
CA TYR A 68 9.31 -20.08 -20.42
C TYR A 68 8.92 -21.54 -20.24
N GLY A 69 8.64 -22.27 -21.32
CA GLY A 69 8.17 -23.65 -21.28
C GLY A 69 6.71 -23.81 -20.90
N ILE A 70 5.96 -22.72 -20.74
CA ILE A 70 4.56 -22.77 -20.26
C ILE A 70 3.59 -23.21 -21.37
N VAL A 71 2.51 -23.87 -20.98
CA VAL A 71 1.37 -24.25 -21.81
C VAL A 71 0.11 -23.50 -21.36
N GLU A 72 -0.97 -23.58 -22.14
CA GLU A 72 -2.22 -22.86 -21.83
C GLU A 72 -2.82 -23.24 -20.46
N GLU A 73 -2.72 -24.52 -20.07
CA GLU A 73 -3.24 -25.00 -18.79
C GLU A 73 -2.53 -24.37 -17.58
N ASP A 74 -1.26 -24.00 -17.71
CA ASP A 74 -0.46 -23.45 -16.60
C ASP A 74 -1.04 -22.13 -16.07
N PHE A 75 -1.77 -21.39 -16.89
CA PHE A 75 -2.46 -20.15 -16.48
C PHE A 75 -3.52 -20.40 -15.38
N ILE A 76 -4.06 -21.61 -15.27
CA ILE A 76 -5.04 -21.95 -14.22
C ILE A 76 -4.40 -21.90 -12.82
N SER A 77 -3.12 -22.27 -12.73
CA SER A 77 -2.34 -22.26 -11.49
C SER A 77 -1.40 -21.06 -11.37
N ALA A 78 -1.51 -20.09 -12.26
CA ALA A 78 -0.64 -18.91 -12.28
C ALA A 78 -1.25 -17.75 -11.50
N GLU A 79 -0.40 -16.99 -10.81
CA GLU A 79 -0.70 -15.65 -10.33
C GLU A 79 0.02 -14.65 -11.23
N ILE A 80 -0.74 -13.92 -12.06
CA ILE A 80 -0.20 -12.92 -12.99
C ILE A 80 -0.75 -11.56 -12.60
N GLU A 81 0.16 -10.63 -12.35
CA GLU A 81 -0.16 -9.25 -12.00
C GLU A 81 0.24 -8.33 -13.14
N ILE A 82 -0.65 -7.38 -13.46
CA ILE A 82 -0.46 -6.41 -14.53
C ILE A 82 -0.24 -5.06 -13.87
N VAL A 83 0.96 -4.52 -14.07
CA VAL A 83 1.39 -3.29 -13.40
C VAL A 83 1.83 -2.25 -14.44
N PRO A 84 1.77 -0.95 -14.10
CA PRO A 84 2.31 0.11 -14.94
C PRO A 84 3.78 -0.14 -15.24
N ALA A 85 4.15 -0.07 -16.52
CA ALA A 85 5.53 -0.23 -16.94
C ALA A 85 6.33 1.06 -16.69
N GLY A 86 7.58 0.89 -16.28
CA GLY A 86 8.52 1.97 -16.09
C GLY A 86 8.90 2.20 -14.62
N PRO A 87 10.15 2.61 -14.37
CA PRO A 87 10.65 2.90 -13.03
C PRO A 87 10.11 4.22 -12.46
N ALA A 88 10.16 4.34 -11.13
CA ALA A 88 9.92 5.61 -10.43
C ALA A 88 10.87 6.73 -10.92
N ARG A 89 10.43 7.97 -10.75
CA ARG A 89 11.12 9.19 -11.22
C ARG A 89 11.02 10.33 -10.22
N ASP A 90 11.98 11.24 -10.31
CA ASP A 90 11.88 12.54 -9.66
C ASP A 90 10.77 13.37 -10.32
N VAL A 91 9.98 14.05 -9.49
CA VAL A 91 8.85 14.88 -9.91
C VAL A 91 9.04 16.31 -9.42
N GLY A 92 8.66 17.29 -10.26
CA GLY A 92 8.80 18.72 -10.01
C GLY A 92 10.12 19.31 -10.53
N PHE A 93 10.11 20.61 -10.86
CA PHE A 93 11.31 21.32 -11.34
C PHE A 93 12.47 21.30 -10.34
N ASP A 94 12.16 21.18 -9.06
CA ASP A 94 13.13 21.09 -7.96
C ASP A 94 13.47 19.64 -7.57
N SER A 95 12.86 18.64 -8.22
CA SER A 95 13.03 17.22 -7.89
C SER A 95 12.75 16.89 -6.41
N SER A 96 11.89 17.68 -5.75
CA SER A 96 11.52 17.52 -4.34
C SER A 96 10.66 16.28 -4.07
N MET A 97 10.02 15.74 -5.11
CA MET A 97 9.10 14.63 -5.04
C MET A 97 9.62 13.41 -5.80
N VAL A 98 9.07 12.25 -5.47
CA VAL A 98 9.22 11.01 -6.22
C VAL A 98 7.83 10.58 -6.67
N GLY A 99 7.73 10.07 -7.90
CA GLY A 99 6.50 9.47 -8.40
C GLY A 99 6.73 8.12 -9.03
N GLY A 100 5.76 7.23 -8.90
CA GLY A 100 5.84 5.85 -9.34
C GLY A 100 4.62 5.04 -8.93
N TYR A 101 4.58 3.78 -9.39
CA TYR A 101 3.50 2.85 -9.08
C TYR A 101 3.71 2.16 -7.72
N GLY A 102 2.62 2.06 -6.95
CA GLY A 102 2.55 1.29 -5.71
C GLY A 102 3.43 1.88 -4.62
N HIS A 103 3.45 3.21 -4.51
CA HIS A 103 3.85 3.86 -3.28
C HIS A 103 2.93 3.41 -2.15
N ASP A 104 1.65 3.22 -2.42
CA ASP A 104 0.71 2.51 -1.56
C ASP A 104 0.99 0.99 -1.53
N ASP A 105 1.37 0.37 -0.41
CA ASP A 105 2.00 0.96 0.78
C ASP A 105 3.51 0.63 0.84
N ARG A 106 4.11 0.35 -0.32
CA ARG A 106 5.53 -0.03 -0.41
C ARG A 106 6.46 1.07 0.10
N ILE A 107 6.01 2.33 0.15
CA ILE A 107 6.77 3.45 0.72
C ILE A 107 6.97 3.31 2.24
N CYS A 108 5.92 2.90 2.96
CA CYS A 108 5.97 2.59 4.38
C CYS A 108 6.70 1.27 4.65
N ALA A 109 6.47 0.25 3.80
CA ALA A 109 7.20 -1.01 3.91
C ALA A 109 8.72 -0.80 3.78
N TYR A 110 9.16 0.00 2.80
CA TYR A 110 10.57 0.33 2.62
C TYR A 110 11.13 1.12 3.81
N THR A 111 10.45 2.17 4.27
CA THR A 111 10.95 3.00 5.38
C THR A 111 10.95 2.24 6.71
N SER A 112 9.97 1.37 6.95
CA SER A 112 9.91 0.46 8.11
C SER A 112 11.02 -0.60 8.07
N LEU A 113 11.27 -1.21 6.90
CA LEU A 113 12.38 -2.15 6.70
C LEU A 113 13.73 -1.47 6.96
N ARG A 114 13.94 -0.28 6.42
CA ARG A 114 15.17 0.49 6.66
C ARG A 114 15.32 0.85 8.13
N ALA A 115 14.25 1.27 8.79
CA ALA A 115 14.27 1.60 10.21
C ALA A 115 14.66 0.39 11.07
N VAL A 116 13.98 -0.75 10.91
CA VAL A 116 14.25 -1.94 11.75
C VAL A 116 15.67 -2.50 11.55
N LEU A 117 16.22 -2.40 10.34
CA LEU A 117 17.59 -2.83 10.04
C LEU A 117 18.65 -1.88 10.63
N ASP A 118 18.34 -0.59 10.75
CA ASP A 118 19.26 0.43 11.24
C ASP A 118 19.19 0.65 12.77
N VAL A 119 18.20 0.07 13.45
CA VAL A 119 18.08 0.07 14.92
C VAL A 119 19.19 -0.80 15.52
N GLN A 120 19.85 -0.30 16.56
CA GLN A 120 20.95 -1.00 17.22
C GLN A 120 20.64 -1.18 18.71
N ASN A 121 20.77 -2.41 19.21
CA ASN A 121 20.55 -2.77 20.62
C ASN A 121 19.23 -2.21 21.20
N PRO A 122 18.07 -2.48 20.57
CA PRO A 122 16.80 -1.99 21.08
C PRO A 122 16.53 -2.57 22.48
N LYS A 123 15.90 -1.77 23.34
CA LYS A 123 15.52 -2.17 24.70
C LYS A 123 14.50 -3.31 24.72
N TRP A 124 13.59 -3.28 23.74
CA TRP A 124 12.53 -4.27 23.54
C TRP A 124 12.74 -5.01 22.22
N THR A 125 12.11 -6.19 22.07
CA THR A 125 12.06 -6.86 20.77
C THR A 125 11.29 -5.99 19.78
N VAL A 126 11.91 -5.66 18.65
CA VAL A 126 11.28 -4.88 17.57
C VAL A 126 10.96 -5.79 16.39
N ILE A 127 9.81 -5.58 15.76
CA ILE A 127 9.34 -6.37 14.62
C ILE A 127 8.78 -5.41 13.58
N ALA A 128 9.22 -5.56 12.32
CA ALA A 128 8.52 -5.00 11.17
C ALA A 128 7.71 -6.12 10.52
N LEU A 129 6.40 -5.90 10.35
CA LEU A 129 5.47 -6.85 9.75
C LEU A 129 5.04 -6.32 8.38
N PHE A 130 5.06 -7.17 7.36
CA PHE A 130 4.62 -6.84 6.01
C PHE A 130 3.51 -7.81 5.61
N PHE A 131 2.30 -7.29 5.46
CA PHE A 131 1.12 -8.05 5.08
C PHE A 131 0.80 -7.87 3.60
N ASP A 132 0.06 -8.83 3.06
CA ASP A 132 -0.55 -8.78 1.73
C ASP A 132 -2.08 -8.70 1.89
N LYS A 133 -2.81 -8.46 0.80
CA LYS A 133 -4.28 -8.43 0.73
C LYS A 133 -4.96 -7.32 1.53
N GLU A 134 -4.22 -6.30 1.98
CA GLU A 134 -4.81 -5.11 2.63
C GLU A 134 -5.93 -4.51 1.76
N GLU A 135 -5.59 -4.24 0.50
CA GLU A 135 -6.42 -3.60 -0.53
C GLU A 135 -7.70 -4.35 -0.91
N ILE A 136 -7.83 -5.60 -0.46
CA ILE A 136 -9.03 -6.42 -0.65
C ILE A 136 -9.72 -6.79 0.67
N GLY A 137 -9.33 -6.18 1.79
CA GLY A 137 -9.95 -6.36 3.11
C GLY A 137 -9.09 -7.06 4.17
N SER A 138 -7.84 -7.42 3.85
CA SER A 138 -6.89 -8.16 4.70
C SER A 138 -7.28 -9.61 5.00
N ASP A 139 -8.19 -10.20 4.22
CA ASP A 139 -8.56 -11.61 4.31
C ASP A 139 -7.56 -12.52 3.58
N GLY A 140 -7.31 -13.71 4.14
CA GLY A 140 -6.39 -14.69 3.57
C GLY A 140 -5.28 -15.11 4.54
N ASN A 141 -4.45 -16.04 4.12
CA ASN A 141 -3.35 -16.59 4.93
C ASN A 141 -2.18 -15.61 5.14
N THR A 142 -2.06 -14.59 4.29
CA THR A 142 -1.00 -13.57 4.32
C THR A 142 -1.48 -12.20 4.81
N GLY A 143 -2.80 -12.03 4.97
CA GLY A 143 -3.39 -10.77 5.40
C GLY A 143 -3.31 -10.53 6.90
N ALA A 144 -3.53 -9.29 7.31
CA ALA A 144 -3.49 -8.87 8.72
C ALA A 144 -4.56 -9.54 9.60
N GLN A 145 -5.61 -10.11 9.00
CA GLN A 145 -6.60 -10.91 9.74
C GLN A 145 -6.17 -12.37 9.97
N SER A 146 -5.06 -12.81 9.39
CA SER A 146 -4.53 -14.16 9.57
C SER A 146 -3.99 -14.40 10.99
N HIS A 147 -3.80 -15.67 11.34
CA HIS A 147 -3.13 -16.07 12.59
C HIS A 147 -1.59 -15.97 12.52
N PHE A 148 -1.03 -15.40 11.45
CA PHE A 148 0.42 -15.41 11.23
C PHE A 148 1.20 -14.72 12.36
N VAL A 149 0.74 -13.55 12.81
CA VAL A 149 1.41 -12.79 13.89
C VAL A 149 1.45 -13.60 15.17
N GLU A 150 0.29 -14.10 15.61
CA GLU A 150 0.14 -14.92 16.80
C GLU A 150 1.02 -16.19 16.71
N TYR A 151 1.04 -16.86 15.55
CA TYR A 151 1.89 -18.02 15.30
C TYR A 151 3.39 -17.69 15.45
N VAL A 152 3.86 -16.58 14.85
CA VAL A 152 5.26 -16.18 14.91
C VAL A 152 5.67 -15.89 16.35
N ILE A 153 4.88 -15.11 17.09
CA ILE A 153 5.17 -14.81 18.50
C ILE A 153 5.16 -16.09 19.34
N ALA A 154 4.15 -16.95 19.19
CA ALA A 154 4.09 -18.25 19.87
C ALA A 154 5.33 -19.10 19.58
N LYS A 155 5.77 -19.14 18.33
CA LYS A 155 6.97 -19.89 17.93
C LYS A 155 8.24 -19.32 18.56
N LEU A 156 8.36 -18.00 18.68
CA LEU A 156 9.51 -17.36 19.36
C LEU A 156 9.55 -17.69 20.85
N PHE A 157 8.40 -17.73 21.54
CA PHE A 157 8.33 -18.17 22.93
C PHE A 157 8.69 -19.65 23.09
N GLU A 158 8.19 -20.50 22.21
CA GLU A 158 8.49 -21.93 22.19
C GLU A 158 10.00 -22.18 22.03
N LEU A 159 10.66 -21.51 21.08
CA LEU A 159 12.10 -21.65 20.84
C LEU A 159 12.97 -21.18 22.02
N GLN A 160 12.44 -20.31 22.88
CA GLN A 160 13.09 -19.88 24.12
C GLN A 160 12.83 -20.83 25.31
N GLY A 161 12.11 -21.95 25.10
CA GLY A 161 11.67 -22.83 26.18
C GLY A 161 10.63 -22.18 27.10
N LYS A 162 9.92 -21.15 26.61
CA LYS A 162 8.89 -20.40 27.33
C LYS A 162 7.50 -20.61 26.72
N GLY A 163 7.29 -21.69 25.97
CA GLY A 163 6.04 -22.04 25.32
C GLY A 163 4.86 -22.05 26.29
N ASP A 164 4.07 -20.99 26.25
CA ASP A 164 2.86 -20.80 27.05
C ASP A 164 1.99 -19.78 26.32
N TYR A 165 0.76 -20.17 26.00
CA TYR A 165 -0.18 -19.34 25.23
C TYR A 165 -0.49 -18.03 25.94
N PHE A 166 -0.63 -18.03 27.27
CA PHE A 166 -0.93 -16.80 28.01
C PHE A 166 0.21 -15.78 27.93
N LYS A 167 1.47 -16.24 27.85
CA LYS A 167 2.62 -15.34 27.64
C LYS A 167 2.61 -14.69 26.26
N VAL A 168 2.09 -15.39 25.25
CA VAL A 168 1.92 -14.84 23.89
C VAL A 168 0.87 -13.74 23.92
N VAL A 169 -0.28 -14.01 24.53
CA VAL A 169 -1.36 -13.03 24.69
C VAL A 169 -0.88 -11.82 25.48
N ASP A 170 -0.20 -12.03 26.61
CA ASP A 170 0.35 -10.94 27.42
C ASP A 170 1.38 -10.12 26.63
N ALA A 171 2.26 -10.76 25.87
CA ALA A 171 3.24 -10.06 25.06
C ALA A 171 2.58 -9.18 23.98
N LEU A 172 1.56 -9.71 23.29
CA LEU A 172 0.80 -8.94 22.29
C LEU A 172 0.01 -7.79 22.93
N ASN A 173 -0.61 -8.01 24.10
CA ASN A 173 -1.39 -7.00 24.81
C ASN A 173 -0.52 -5.82 25.30
N HIS A 174 0.73 -6.09 25.71
CA HIS A 174 1.67 -5.05 26.12
C HIS A 174 2.53 -4.49 24.97
N SER A 175 2.23 -4.88 23.72
CA SER A 175 2.95 -4.37 22.55
C SER A 175 2.34 -3.07 22.04
N GLU A 176 3.19 -2.24 21.46
CA GLU A 176 2.82 -0.99 20.82
C GLU A 176 3.14 -1.09 19.32
N ALA A 177 2.30 -0.52 18.47
CA ALA A 177 2.50 -0.54 17.02
C ALA A 177 2.23 0.82 16.38
N ILE A 178 3.05 1.15 15.39
CA ILE A 178 2.67 2.10 14.35
C ILE A 178 2.16 1.26 13.19
N SER A 179 0.88 1.43 12.86
CA SER A 179 0.30 0.98 11.60
C SER A 179 0.78 1.95 10.53
N ALA A 180 1.86 1.58 9.85
CA ALA A 180 2.43 2.38 8.79
C ALA A 180 1.58 2.16 7.54
N ASP A 181 0.92 3.22 7.10
CA ASP A 181 0.08 3.27 5.90
C ASP A 181 0.04 4.72 5.41
N VAL A 182 -0.09 4.92 4.10
CA VAL A 182 -0.09 6.24 3.48
C VAL A 182 -1.31 7.08 3.89
N SER A 183 -1.16 8.39 3.79
CA SER A 183 -2.26 9.34 4.02
C SER A 183 -2.58 10.12 2.75
N ALA A 184 -3.82 10.60 2.61
CA ALA A 184 -4.17 11.47 1.49
C ALA A 184 -3.62 12.89 1.71
N ALA A 185 -2.74 13.36 0.82
CA ALA A 185 -2.30 14.74 0.79
C ALA A 185 -3.44 15.65 0.31
N LEU A 186 -3.50 16.87 0.84
CA LEU A 186 -4.38 17.92 0.34
C LEU A 186 -4.02 18.25 -1.11
N ASP A 187 -4.91 17.84 -2.02
CA ASP A 187 -4.77 18.14 -3.44
C ASP A 187 -5.15 19.62 -3.70
N PRO A 188 -4.26 20.42 -4.32
CA PRO A 188 -4.55 21.82 -4.62
C PRO A 188 -5.76 22.06 -5.53
N ASP A 189 -6.10 21.11 -6.39
CA ASP A 189 -7.19 21.21 -7.35
C ASP A 189 -8.52 20.71 -6.78
N TRP A 190 -8.48 19.87 -5.74
CA TRP A 190 -9.66 19.24 -5.11
C TRP A 190 -9.78 19.54 -3.60
N LYS A 191 -9.43 20.75 -3.18
CA LYS A 191 -9.37 21.14 -1.75
C LYS A 191 -10.69 20.94 -1.01
N GLU A 192 -11.80 21.01 -1.72
CA GLU A 192 -13.16 20.92 -1.17
C GLU A 192 -13.49 19.57 -0.55
N VAL A 193 -12.78 18.49 -0.88
CA VAL A 193 -13.01 17.17 -0.26
C VAL A 193 -12.34 17.06 1.12
N HIS A 194 -11.48 18.01 1.47
CA HIS A 194 -10.69 18.01 2.71
C HIS A 194 -11.21 18.99 3.77
N GLU A 195 -10.97 18.67 5.05
CA GLU A 195 -10.96 19.67 6.12
C GLU A 195 -9.54 20.25 6.23
N ALA A 196 -9.36 21.50 5.82
CA ALA A 196 -8.04 22.05 5.54
C ALA A 196 -7.11 22.20 6.76
N LYS A 197 -7.63 22.14 7.99
CA LYS A 197 -6.81 22.24 9.22
C LYS A 197 -6.28 20.88 9.68
N ASN A 198 -6.97 19.80 9.30
CA ASN A 198 -6.60 18.43 9.65
C ASN A 198 -6.12 17.61 8.44
N ALA A 199 -6.11 18.16 7.23
CA ALA A 199 -5.56 17.48 6.06
C ALA A 199 -4.03 17.48 6.04
N ALA A 200 -3.44 16.34 5.70
CA ALA A 200 -2.01 16.21 5.51
C ALA A 200 -1.54 17.06 4.32
N LYS A 201 -0.34 17.64 4.42
CA LYS A 201 0.29 18.41 3.36
C LYS A 201 1.61 17.77 2.96
N LEU A 202 1.85 17.69 1.66
CA LEU A 202 3.09 17.16 1.11
C LEU A 202 4.28 18.03 1.54
N GLY A 203 5.33 17.42 2.09
CA GLY A 203 6.55 18.08 2.56
C GLY A 203 6.48 18.67 3.98
N TYR A 204 5.38 18.46 4.71
CA TYR A 204 5.18 18.99 6.07
C TYR A 204 5.51 17.97 7.16
N GLY A 205 6.19 16.87 6.82
CA GLY A 205 6.60 15.82 7.75
C GLY A 205 5.61 14.67 7.81
N LEU A 206 5.90 13.68 8.65
CA LEU A 206 5.14 12.44 8.78
C LEU A 206 3.71 12.70 9.29
N PRO A 207 2.67 12.43 8.49
CA PRO A 207 1.29 12.40 8.96
C PRO A 207 1.09 11.38 10.09
N VAL A 208 0.33 11.79 11.10
CA VAL A 208 -0.13 10.95 12.22
C VAL A 208 -1.65 11.05 12.26
N THR A 209 -2.31 9.93 12.02
CA THR A 209 -3.75 9.82 11.94
C THR A 209 -4.25 9.11 13.18
N LYS A 210 -4.96 9.84 14.05
CA LYS A 210 -5.47 9.26 15.30
C LYS A 210 -6.54 8.20 15.03
N TYR A 211 -7.38 8.44 14.03
CA TYR A 211 -8.46 7.55 13.64
C TYR A 211 -8.77 7.71 12.15
N THR A 212 -9.27 6.64 11.56
CA THR A 212 -9.81 6.60 10.20
C THR A 212 -11.31 6.28 10.24
N GLY A 213 -11.80 5.42 9.33
CA GLY A 213 -13.18 4.94 9.29
C GLY A 213 -14.08 5.77 8.38
N ARG A 214 -15.39 5.59 8.57
CA ARG A 214 -16.45 6.27 7.82
C ARG A 214 -17.66 6.60 8.68
N GLY A 215 -18.43 7.62 8.30
CA GLY A 215 -19.74 7.92 8.90
C GLY A 215 -19.72 8.10 10.42
N GLY A 216 -18.67 8.72 10.96
CA GLY A 216 -18.45 8.83 12.41
C GLY A 216 -17.58 7.71 13.00
N LYS A 217 -16.44 7.42 12.38
CA LYS A 217 -15.40 6.46 12.83
C LYS A 217 -15.79 4.98 12.80
N TYR A 218 -16.84 4.58 12.06
CA TYR A 218 -17.15 3.16 11.92
C TYR A 218 -15.98 2.41 11.31
N THR A 219 -15.75 1.19 11.82
CA THR A 219 -14.71 0.26 11.35
C THR A 219 -13.26 0.77 11.49
N ALA A 220 -13.02 1.80 12.31
CA ALA A 220 -11.71 2.37 12.57
C ALA A 220 -11.03 1.78 13.82
N ASN A 221 -9.70 1.86 13.85
CA ASN A 221 -8.97 2.01 15.12
C ASN A 221 -9.02 3.50 15.54
N ASP A 222 -9.18 3.78 16.83
CA ASP A 222 -9.11 5.15 17.39
C ASP A 222 -8.07 5.14 18.50
N ALA A 223 -6.86 5.62 18.19
CA ALA A 223 -5.72 5.55 19.08
C ALA A 223 -6.00 6.26 20.42
N HIS A 224 -5.63 5.61 21.52
CA HIS A 224 -5.78 6.17 22.86
C HIS A 224 -4.97 7.47 23.00
N ALA A 225 -5.51 8.44 23.75
CA ALA A 225 -4.90 9.77 23.86
C ALA A 225 -3.51 9.72 24.51
N GLU A 226 -3.31 8.80 25.44
CA GLU A 226 -2.06 8.49 26.13
C GLU A 226 -1.00 8.00 25.13
N PHE A 227 -1.39 7.10 24.22
CA PHE A 227 -0.48 6.58 23.20
C PHE A 227 -0.13 7.65 22.16
N VAL A 228 -1.11 8.45 21.71
CA VAL A 228 -0.87 9.62 20.85
C VAL A 228 0.13 10.59 21.53
N ALA A 229 -0.02 10.84 22.84
CA ALA A 229 0.91 11.69 23.58
C ALA A 229 2.33 11.10 23.65
N LYS A 230 2.46 9.77 23.81
CA LYS A 230 3.74 9.06 23.77
C LYS A 230 4.41 9.23 22.41
N ILE A 231 3.69 9.00 21.31
CA ILE A 231 4.20 9.13 19.94
C ILE A 231 4.67 10.56 19.66
N ARG A 232 3.87 11.57 20.02
CA ARG A 232 4.27 12.98 19.93
C ARG A 232 5.57 13.26 20.67
N ARG A 233 5.73 12.74 21.88
CA ARG A 233 6.95 12.91 22.68
C ARG A 233 8.16 12.28 22.00
N ILE A 234 8.04 11.04 21.53
CA ILE A 234 9.10 10.32 20.81
C ILE A 234 9.54 11.13 19.59
N PHE A 235 8.60 11.51 18.74
CA PHE A 235 8.89 12.25 17.51
C PHE A 235 9.52 13.61 17.79
N ASN A 236 9.00 14.36 18.76
CA ASN A 236 9.56 15.67 19.15
C ASN A 236 10.99 15.54 19.70
N GLN A 237 11.27 14.53 20.53
CA GLN A 237 12.62 14.32 21.10
C GLN A 237 13.63 13.89 20.04
N ALA A 238 13.21 13.08 19.06
CA ALA A 238 14.05 12.69 17.93
C ALA A 238 14.16 13.77 16.84
N GLY A 239 13.42 14.89 16.95
CA GLY A 239 13.35 15.93 15.93
C GLY A 239 12.75 15.43 14.61
N VAL A 240 11.78 14.53 14.68
CA VAL A 240 10.94 14.11 13.55
C VAL A 240 9.94 15.23 13.29
N VAL A 241 9.89 15.73 12.06
CA VAL A 241 8.84 16.66 11.65
C VAL A 241 7.60 15.82 11.35
N TRP A 242 6.49 16.14 12.00
CA TRP A 242 5.22 15.41 11.88
C TRP A 242 4.04 16.37 11.88
N GLN A 243 2.89 15.89 11.40
CA GLN A 243 1.64 16.65 11.30
C GLN A 243 0.44 15.78 11.64
N PRO A 244 -0.65 16.33 12.19
CA PRO A 244 -1.91 15.59 12.29
C PRO A 244 -2.52 15.39 10.89
N ALA A 245 -3.24 14.30 10.70
CA ALA A 245 -3.94 14.01 9.46
C ALA A 245 -5.32 13.38 9.69
N GLU A 246 -6.26 13.69 8.79
CA GLU A 246 -7.58 13.06 8.65
C GLU A 246 -7.86 12.78 7.16
N LEU A 247 -8.64 11.74 6.90
CA LEU A 247 -9.03 11.34 5.55
C LEU A 247 -10.27 12.12 5.08
N GLY A 248 -10.06 13.37 4.67
CA GLY A 248 -11.13 14.20 4.08
C GLY A 248 -12.10 14.79 5.10
N LYS A 249 -13.23 15.35 4.63
CA LYS A 249 -14.33 15.77 5.49
C LYS A 249 -15.10 14.54 6.01
N VAL A 250 -15.76 14.71 7.16
CA VAL A 250 -16.42 13.64 7.94
C VAL A 250 -17.26 12.65 7.12
N ASP A 251 -18.04 13.13 6.14
CA ASP A 251 -18.98 12.33 5.35
C ASP A 251 -18.59 12.22 3.87
N GLU A 252 -17.42 12.72 3.48
CA GLU A 252 -16.97 12.73 2.08
C GLU A 252 -16.57 11.34 1.60
N GLY A 253 -15.95 10.58 2.49
CA GLY A 253 -15.44 9.26 2.18
C GLY A 253 -15.16 8.46 3.44
N GLY A 254 -14.35 7.42 3.27
CA GLY A 254 -13.93 6.60 4.36
C GLY A 254 -12.74 5.74 3.99
N GLY A 255 -12.05 5.27 5.01
CA GLY A 255 -10.95 4.33 4.88
C GLY A 255 -10.98 3.34 6.02
N GLY A 256 -9.90 2.59 6.16
CA GLY A 256 -9.68 1.73 7.30
C GLY A 256 -8.45 0.89 7.04
N THR A 257 -7.45 1.05 7.89
CA THR A 257 -6.16 0.40 7.76
C THR A 257 -6.13 -0.94 8.50
N VAL A 258 -4.98 -1.60 8.45
CA VAL A 258 -4.71 -2.81 9.25
C VAL A 258 -4.63 -2.55 10.75
N ALA A 259 -4.58 -1.29 11.21
CA ALA A 259 -4.43 -0.92 12.62
C ALA A 259 -5.44 -1.62 13.53
N LYS A 260 -6.70 -1.72 13.09
CA LYS A 260 -7.78 -2.36 13.87
C LYS A 260 -7.55 -3.85 14.11
N TYR A 261 -6.85 -4.53 13.20
CA TYR A 261 -6.55 -5.96 13.33
C TYR A 261 -5.41 -6.22 14.29
N LEU A 262 -4.42 -5.32 14.36
CA LEU A 262 -3.38 -5.36 15.38
C LEU A 262 -3.94 -4.99 16.77
N ALA A 263 -4.76 -3.95 16.85
CA ALA A 263 -5.41 -3.52 18.08
C ALA A 263 -6.35 -4.61 18.67
N LYS A 264 -6.87 -5.51 17.84
CA LYS A 264 -7.67 -6.67 18.29
C LYS A 264 -6.90 -7.58 19.26
N PHE A 265 -5.57 -7.60 19.20
CA PHE A 265 -4.73 -8.34 20.15
C PHE A 265 -4.51 -7.61 21.49
N GLY A 266 -5.06 -6.39 21.64
CA GLY A 266 -4.87 -5.54 22.81
C GLY A 266 -3.74 -4.52 22.69
N MET A 267 -3.07 -4.45 21.53
CA MET A 267 -1.99 -3.49 21.28
C MET A 267 -2.49 -2.05 21.30
N ASP A 268 -1.65 -1.14 21.79
CA ASP A 268 -1.77 0.29 21.49
C ASP A 268 -1.28 0.54 20.05
N VAL A 269 -2.17 1.04 19.18
CA VAL A 269 -1.89 1.23 17.75
C VAL A 269 -2.20 2.66 17.32
N ILE A 270 -1.40 3.21 16.41
CA ILE A 270 -1.64 4.50 15.76
C ILE A 270 -1.31 4.39 14.27
N ASP A 271 -2.07 5.07 13.41
CA ASP A 271 -1.77 5.18 11.99
C ASP A 271 -0.76 6.32 11.75
N ALA A 272 0.33 6.04 11.01
CA ALA A 272 1.27 7.07 10.60
C ALA A 272 2.07 6.66 9.35
N GLY A 273 1.92 7.39 8.26
CA GLY A 273 2.69 7.21 7.03
C GLY A 273 2.61 8.43 6.12
N PRO A 274 3.56 8.58 5.18
CA PRO A 274 3.72 9.79 4.37
C PRO A 274 2.47 10.08 3.54
N ALA A 275 2.26 11.36 3.25
CA ALA A 275 1.12 11.78 2.45
C ALA A 275 1.39 11.55 0.96
N LEU A 276 0.42 10.97 0.24
CA LEU A 276 0.45 10.78 -1.20
C LEU A 276 -0.54 11.70 -1.92
N LEU A 277 -0.16 12.15 -3.11
CA LEU A 277 -1.10 12.63 -4.13
C LEU A 277 -1.39 11.50 -5.12
N SER A 278 -2.62 11.49 -5.64
CA SER A 278 -3.08 10.49 -6.62
C SER A 278 -2.92 9.03 -6.16
N MET A 279 -3.22 8.77 -4.89
CA MET A 279 -3.22 7.43 -4.28
C MET A 279 -4.09 6.45 -5.08
N HIS A 280 -3.66 5.19 -5.19
CA HIS A 280 -4.23 4.11 -6.04
C HIS A 280 -4.17 4.37 -7.56
N SER A 281 -3.48 5.41 -8.01
CA SER A 281 -3.27 5.63 -9.44
C SER A 281 -2.08 4.82 -9.97
N PRO A 282 -1.96 4.62 -11.29
CA PRO A 282 -0.76 4.08 -11.92
C PRO A 282 0.54 4.87 -11.66
N PHE A 283 0.43 6.12 -11.19
CA PHE A 283 1.57 7.01 -10.93
C PHE A 283 1.27 7.93 -9.74
N GLU A 284 1.58 7.44 -8.55
CA GLU A 284 1.36 8.14 -7.28
C GLU A 284 2.55 9.07 -7.01
N ILE A 285 2.36 10.10 -6.18
CA ILE A 285 3.40 11.10 -5.88
C ILE A 285 3.60 11.24 -4.38
N ALA A 286 4.85 11.17 -3.93
CA ALA A 286 5.27 11.37 -2.54
C ALA A 286 6.34 12.45 -2.42
N SER A 287 6.37 13.16 -1.28
CA SER A 287 7.50 14.05 -0.95
C SER A 287 8.70 13.24 -0.46
N LYS A 288 9.90 13.55 -0.97
CA LYS A 288 11.15 12.96 -0.47
C LYS A 288 11.45 13.36 0.98
N ALA A 289 11.02 14.55 1.40
CA ALA A 289 11.19 15.00 2.78
C ALA A 289 10.30 14.18 3.74
N ASP A 290 9.06 13.88 3.34
CA ASP A 290 8.14 13.08 4.15
C ASP A 290 8.60 11.62 4.21
N LEU A 291 9.10 11.07 3.09
CA LEU A 291 9.74 9.75 3.05
C LEU A 291 10.87 9.63 4.09
N TRP A 292 11.74 10.64 4.17
CA TRP A 292 12.81 10.68 5.16
C TRP A 292 12.26 10.78 6.59
N MET A 293 11.22 11.58 6.82
CA MET A 293 10.59 11.70 8.14
C MET A 293 9.85 10.43 8.56
N ALA A 294 9.28 9.66 7.62
CA ALA A 294 8.71 8.34 7.88
C ALA A 294 9.78 7.38 8.41
N TYR A 295 10.90 7.22 7.68
CA TYR A 295 12.05 6.43 8.15
C TYR A 295 12.53 6.88 9.54
N LYS A 296 12.73 8.19 9.73
CA LYS A 296 13.21 8.75 10.98
C LYS A 296 12.23 8.52 12.14
N GLY A 297 10.94 8.66 11.87
CA GLY A 297 9.85 8.42 12.83
C GLY A 297 9.80 6.96 13.27
N TYR A 298 9.81 6.02 12.33
CA TYR A 298 9.76 4.59 12.64
C TYR A 298 11.01 4.13 13.39
N LYS A 299 12.19 4.62 13.00
CA LYS A 299 13.43 4.33 13.74
C LYS A 299 13.37 4.87 15.17
N ALA A 300 12.93 6.12 15.36
CA ALA A 300 12.79 6.71 16.68
C ALA A 300 11.78 5.96 17.56
N PHE A 301 10.71 5.44 16.98
CA PHE A 301 9.75 4.59 17.68
C PHE A 301 10.38 3.27 18.16
N PHE A 302 11.13 2.59 17.29
CA PHE A 302 11.83 1.35 17.65
C PHE A 302 12.96 1.54 18.70
N GLU A 303 13.56 2.73 18.75
CA GLU A 303 14.59 3.07 19.74
C GLU A 303 14.00 3.60 21.07
N ALA A 304 12.68 3.87 21.11
CA ALA A 304 12.04 4.46 22.28
C ALA A 304 11.92 3.47 23.46
N GLU A 305 11.91 4.03 24.67
CA GLU A 305 11.87 3.29 25.93
C GLU A 305 10.49 2.98 26.49
#